data_AF-A0A0D1Y3S8-F1
#
_entry.id   AF-A0A0D1Y3S8-F1
#
_cell.length_a   1.000
_cell.length_b   1.000
_cell.length_c   1.000
_cell.angle_alpha   90.00
_cell.angle_beta   90.00
_cell.angle_gamma   90.00
#
_symmetry.space_group_name_H-M   'P 1'
#
loop_
_entity.id
_entity.type
_entity.pdbx_description
1 polymer ?
#
loop_
_entity_poly.entity_id
_entity_poly.type
_entity_poly.pdbx_seq_one_letter_code
_entity_poly.pdbx_strand_id
1 'polypeptide(L)'
;MQSYVLPNTNVVLRLQNGQYKVAPVTADTTISIPKYGSFSANLLIGRPYYVTYELVEKQDEGDSKKKITLLRAVPAAELHAETLSNDTFTPAESRDEKATGSLANESFDLVTDEGEVLIRNNRLTIDDPSRQALSHEEIEALKKASAGSGKEIIAKIMAAHSALGEKTEFSLAKYTLRKSKKYMKRFTVLPTDVNVLTKIWIEKDPSRIMELREETLGLMMSWGNVHYHAEDHDEGGSDVDLGKGRYLVIDDTCGLVVAAMAEKMGILHASPENEEQEANIATKCGLADEDAEMNDTLSSAKRRLDSNSLSQGNDSTHRMDEDDATRTNPSPGPWPTKRAVQSSAKSNSITVVHANTQPNMSLLETFGYDPDKPDPKHPLFTHLRTLSWLQLLEPSLDPLYQEPPVPEPADAEEANLPLNKRLSALKSGKRSAYWKKRRRWERVKNIVDSTRAGEFDALIVATTMDPIGILKHLVPLVRGGGNVVVYHPSVEPLTQIMDLYSRDRRAGYVKMLQQADDQGRAPAVDEEDFPVDPTLLLNPMLQTARAREWQILPMRTHPVMTSRGGSEGYIFSATRVVPIKGQRVEAKGKFSKKRKTEASMVTC
;
A
#
# COMPACT_ATOMS: atom_id res chain seq x y z
N MET A 1 -3.54 -7.97 -10.75
CA MET A 1 -3.54 -8.64 -9.44
C MET A 1 -3.50 -10.15 -9.67
N GLN A 2 -2.64 -10.89 -8.97
CA GLN A 2 -2.45 -12.32 -9.22
C GLN A 2 -3.54 -13.16 -8.52
N SER A 3 -4.01 -14.23 -9.16
CA SER A 3 -5.08 -15.09 -8.61
C SER A 3 -4.56 -16.20 -7.68
N TYR A 4 -3.25 -16.48 -7.71
CA TYR A 4 -2.57 -17.51 -6.94
C TYR A 4 -1.27 -16.99 -6.33
N VAL A 5 -0.79 -17.67 -5.30
CA VAL A 5 0.46 -17.35 -4.58
C VAL A 5 1.67 -17.69 -5.44
N LEU A 6 2.48 -16.69 -5.77
CA LEU A 6 3.79 -16.86 -6.43
C LEU A 6 4.93 -17.07 -5.42
N PRO A 7 6.02 -17.75 -5.82
CA PRO A 7 7.25 -17.80 -5.03
C PRO A 7 7.82 -16.39 -4.80
N ASN A 8 8.52 -16.20 -3.68
CA ASN A 8 9.18 -14.96 -3.28
C ASN A 8 8.26 -13.74 -3.10
N THR A 9 6.94 -13.94 -3.05
CA THR A 9 5.98 -12.90 -2.70
C THR A 9 5.67 -12.88 -1.20
N ASN A 10 5.27 -11.73 -0.67
CA ASN A 10 4.66 -11.65 0.66
C ASN A 10 3.16 -11.92 0.57
N VAL A 11 2.64 -12.71 1.50
CA VAL A 11 1.19 -12.94 1.67
C VAL A 11 0.74 -12.58 3.07
N VAL A 12 -0.54 -12.28 3.24
CA VAL A 12 -1.14 -12.03 4.56
C VAL A 12 -1.96 -13.23 4.99
N LEU A 13 -1.63 -13.77 6.16
CA LEU A 13 -2.35 -14.87 6.81
C LEU A 13 -3.33 -14.29 7.83
N ARG A 14 -4.63 -14.37 7.55
CA ARG A 14 -5.71 -14.00 8.49
C ARG A 14 -6.07 -15.21 9.36
N LEU A 15 -5.87 -15.09 10.67
CA LEU A 15 -6.10 -16.14 11.66
C LEU A 15 -7.55 -16.16 12.16
N GLN A 16 -8.01 -17.25 12.80
CA GLN A 16 -9.40 -17.37 13.28
C GLN A 16 -9.79 -16.35 14.37
N ASN A 17 -8.81 -15.79 15.07
CA ASN A 17 -9.02 -14.72 16.05
C ASN A 17 -9.16 -13.32 15.40
N GLY A 18 -9.10 -13.22 14.07
CA GLY A 18 -9.15 -11.96 13.32
C GLY A 18 -7.78 -11.35 13.03
N GLN A 19 -6.72 -11.75 13.74
CA GLN A 19 -5.39 -11.17 13.58
C GLN A 19 -4.78 -11.51 12.22
N TYR A 20 -4.05 -10.54 11.67
CA TYR A 20 -3.33 -10.66 10.42
C TYR A 20 -1.82 -10.86 10.67
N LYS A 21 -1.17 -11.68 9.84
CA LYS A 21 0.29 -11.86 9.85
C LYS A 21 0.84 -11.85 8.43
N VAL A 22 1.74 -10.93 8.12
CA VAL A 22 2.55 -10.97 6.90
C VAL A 22 3.55 -12.13 6.98
N ALA A 23 3.71 -12.88 5.89
CA ALA A 23 4.70 -13.94 5.75
C ALA A 23 5.29 -13.96 4.32
N PRO A 24 6.62 -13.98 4.15
CA PRO A 24 7.24 -14.23 2.85
C PRO A 24 7.07 -15.70 2.45
N VAL A 25 6.78 -15.93 1.17
CA VAL A 25 6.62 -17.28 0.58
C VAL A 25 7.85 -17.62 -0.26
N THR A 26 9.01 -17.69 0.40
CA THR A 26 10.26 -18.14 -0.22
C THR A 26 10.26 -19.66 -0.32
N ALA A 27 10.65 -20.20 -1.49
CA ALA A 27 10.74 -21.65 -1.71
C ALA A 27 11.65 -22.33 -0.67
N ASP A 28 11.31 -23.57 -0.31
CA ASP A 28 11.99 -24.43 0.66
C ASP A 28 12.13 -23.88 2.10
N THR A 29 11.47 -22.74 2.40
CA THR A 29 11.38 -22.21 3.75
C THR A 29 10.19 -22.77 4.54
N THR A 30 10.19 -22.54 5.86
CA THR A 30 9.11 -22.94 6.77
C THR A 30 8.39 -21.72 7.33
N ILE A 31 7.09 -21.62 7.07
CA ILE A 31 6.22 -20.58 7.63
C ILE A 31 5.72 -21.05 9.00
N SER A 32 6.03 -20.29 10.05
CA SER A 32 5.56 -20.54 11.41
C SER A 32 4.39 -19.61 11.77
N ILE A 33 3.27 -20.18 12.22
CA ILE A 33 2.14 -19.46 12.79
C ILE A 33 2.12 -19.72 14.31
N PRO A 34 2.37 -18.68 15.15
CA PRO A 34 2.31 -18.82 16.60
C PRO A 34 0.99 -19.46 17.06
N LYS A 35 1.09 -20.38 18.03
CA LYS A 35 -0.03 -21.19 18.59
C LYS A 35 -0.67 -22.22 17.66
N TYR A 36 -0.50 -22.15 16.33
CA TYR A 36 -1.05 -23.16 15.40
C TYR A 36 -0.01 -24.22 15.02
N GLY A 37 1.22 -23.82 14.72
CA GLY A 37 2.30 -24.71 14.27
C GLY A 37 3.04 -24.13 13.07
N SER A 38 3.82 -24.96 12.39
CA SER A 38 4.60 -24.58 11.20
C SER A 38 4.38 -25.54 10.04
N PHE A 39 4.55 -25.03 8.82
CA PHE A 39 4.37 -25.76 7.56
C PHE A 39 5.35 -25.24 6.49
N SER A 40 5.65 -26.05 5.47
CA SER A 40 6.53 -25.63 4.36
C SER A 40 5.84 -24.59 3.47
N ALA A 41 6.56 -23.52 3.10
CA ALA A 41 6.08 -22.48 2.19
C ALA A 41 5.64 -23.06 0.83
N ASN A 42 6.29 -24.14 0.36
CA ASN A 42 5.97 -24.85 -0.87
C ASN A 42 4.52 -25.37 -0.91
N LEU A 43 3.89 -25.60 0.25
CA LEU A 43 2.49 -26.01 0.33
C LEU A 43 1.51 -24.89 -0.04
N LEU A 44 1.93 -23.62 -0.10
CA LEU A 44 1.10 -22.48 -0.52
C LEU A 44 1.36 -22.04 -1.97
N ILE A 45 2.56 -22.27 -2.52
CA ILE A 45 2.91 -21.85 -3.89
C ILE A 45 1.92 -22.48 -4.88
N GLY A 46 1.43 -21.68 -5.83
CA GLY A 46 0.42 -22.08 -6.81
C GLY A 46 -1.01 -22.22 -6.28
N ARG A 47 -1.26 -22.01 -4.98
CA ARG A 47 -2.62 -22.04 -4.42
C ARG A 47 -3.35 -20.70 -4.57
N PRO A 48 -4.69 -20.70 -4.71
CA PRO A 48 -5.49 -19.49 -4.83
C PRO A 48 -5.56 -18.67 -3.54
N TYR A 49 -5.69 -17.36 -3.69
CA TYR A 49 -6.00 -16.44 -2.59
C TYR A 49 -7.45 -16.59 -2.08
N TYR A 50 -7.72 -16.00 -0.92
CA TYR A 50 -9.00 -16.00 -0.18
C TYR A 50 -9.51 -17.37 0.29
N VAL A 51 -8.78 -18.45 0.01
CA VAL A 51 -9.07 -19.80 0.54
C VAL A 51 -8.58 -19.94 1.98
N THR A 52 -9.38 -20.64 2.81
CA THR A 52 -9.02 -20.99 4.18
C THR A 52 -8.43 -22.40 4.23
N TYR A 53 -7.27 -22.53 4.87
CA TYR A 53 -6.58 -23.80 5.07
C TYR A 53 -6.62 -24.22 6.54
N GLU A 54 -6.75 -25.52 6.77
CA GLU A 54 -6.61 -26.16 8.08
C GLU A 54 -5.28 -26.90 8.15
N LEU A 55 -4.52 -26.65 9.22
CA LEU A 55 -3.26 -27.35 9.51
C LEU A 55 -3.56 -28.77 9.99
N VAL A 56 -3.11 -29.78 9.25
CA VAL A 56 -3.27 -31.20 9.60
C VAL A 56 -1.90 -31.81 9.81
N GLU A 57 -1.62 -32.29 11.01
CA GLU A 57 -0.44 -33.10 11.33
C GLU A 57 -0.75 -34.57 11.02
N LYS A 58 0.06 -35.23 10.20
CA LYS A 58 0.07 -36.69 10.02
C LYS A 58 1.39 -37.28 10.51
N GLN A 59 1.36 -38.54 10.96
CA GLN A 59 2.59 -39.33 11.12
C GLN A 59 3.10 -39.73 9.73
N ASP A 60 4.42 -39.75 9.56
CA ASP A 60 5.07 -40.22 8.34
C ASP A 60 4.97 -41.76 8.27
N GLU A 61 4.57 -42.30 7.13
CA GLU A 61 4.40 -43.76 6.94
C GLU A 61 5.76 -44.50 6.96
N GLY A 62 6.86 -43.79 6.69
CA GLY A 62 8.22 -44.32 6.75
C GLY A 62 8.94 -44.17 8.10
N ASP A 63 8.51 -43.24 8.96
CA ASP A 63 9.11 -43.02 10.29
C ASP A 63 8.06 -42.51 11.29
N SER A 64 7.65 -43.37 12.21
CA SER A 64 6.64 -43.08 13.25
C SER A 64 7.03 -41.94 14.22
N LYS A 65 8.30 -41.50 14.23
CA LYS A 65 8.75 -40.32 14.99
C LYS A 65 8.62 -39.00 14.21
N LYS A 66 8.55 -39.06 12.88
CA LYS A 66 8.49 -37.88 12.02
C LYS A 66 7.03 -37.49 11.75
N LYS A 67 6.73 -36.20 11.88
CA LYS A 67 5.40 -35.63 11.62
C LYS A 67 5.45 -34.77 10.37
N ILE A 68 4.51 -34.99 9.45
CA ILE A 68 4.34 -34.20 8.23
C ILE A 68 3.15 -33.26 8.44
N THR A 69 3.38 -31.95 8.29
CA THR A 69 2.30 -30.96 8.27
C THR A 69 1.75 -30.82 6.85
N LEU A 70 0.43 -30.94 6.70
CA LEU A 70 -0.30 -30.76 5.45
C LEU A 70 -1.34 -29.64 5.56
N LEU A 71 -1.69 -29.03 4.42
CA LEU A 71 -2.73 -27.99 4.32
C LEU A 71 -4.00 -28.53 3.64
N ARG A 72 -5.07 -28.75 4.42
CA ARG A 72 -6.40 -29.07 3.88
C ARG A 72 -7.12 -27.78 3.51
N ALA A 73 -7.56 -27.63 2.26
CA ALA A 73 -8.48 -26.56 1.90
C ALA A 73 -9.85 -26.81 2.57
N VAL A 74 -10.42 -25.78 3.20
CA VAL A 74 -11.71 -25.86 3.90
C VAL A 74 -12.81 -25.31 2.98
N PRO A 75 -13.80 -26.12 2.54
CA PRO A 75 -14.88 -25.64 1.68
C PRO A 75 -15.74 -24.57 2.36
N ALA A 76 -16.32 -23.66 1.56
CA ALA A 76 -17.21 -22.62 2.07
C ALA A 76 -18.39 -23.20 2.88
N ALA A 77 -18.97 -24.32 2.45
CA ALA A 77 -20.01 -25.02 3.19
C ALA A 77 -19.55 -25.43 4.61
N GLU A 78 -18.30 -25.87 4.80
CA GLU A 78 -17.75 -26.21 6.11
C GLU A 78 -17.48 -24.95 6.97
N LEU A 79 -17.11 -23.83 6.35
CA LEU A 79 -16.92 -22.55 7.05
C LEU A 79 -18.25 -21.95 7.53
N HIS A 80 -19.30 -22.10 6.74
CA HIS A 80 -20.60 -21.49 7.01
C HIS A 80 -21.61 -22.41 7.70
N ALA A 81 -21.36 -23.72 7.80
CA ALA A 81 -22.22 -24.68 8.49
C ALA A 81 -22.62 -24.19 9.90
N GLU A 82 -21.66 -23.79 10.74
CA GLU A 82 -21.92 -23.31 12.12
C GLU A 82 -22.65 -21.93 12.19
N THR A 83 -22.80 -21.22 11.07
CA THR A 83 -23.49 -19.92 10.99
C THR A 83 -24.85 -19.99 10.29
N LEU A 84 -25.03 -20.96 9.38
CA LEU A 84 -26.23 -21.16 8.56
C LEU A 84 -27.08 -22.37 8.97
N SER A 85 -26.65 -23.21 9.94
CA SER A 85 -27.43 -24.34 10.47
C SER A 85 -28.70 -23.95 11.25
N ASN A 86 -29.26 -22.76 10.99
CA ASN A 86 -30.43 -22.18 11.63
C ASN A 86 -31.56 -22.08 10.59
N ASP A 87 -31.82 -23.15 9.85
CA ASP A 87 -33.04 -23.31 9.04
C ASP A 87 -34.22 -23.64 9.97
N THR A 88 -34.65 -22.65 10.75
CA THR A 88 -35.88 -22.71 11.54
C THR A 88 -36.56 -21.34 11.57
N PHE A 89 -37.76 -21.29 10.99
CA PHE A 89 -38.68 -20.16 10.94
C PHE A 89 -38.08 -18.78 10.58
N THR A 90 -38.08 -18.48 9.28
CA THR A 90 -38.71 -17.22 8.87
C THR A 90 -40.21 -17.35 9.17
N PRO A 91 -40.80 -16.56 10.09
CA PRO A 91 -42.23 -16.35 10.04
C PRO A 91 -42.46 -15.65 8.70
N ALA A 92 -43.29 -16.24 7.84
CA ALA A 92 -43.77 -15.49 6.68
C ALA A 92 -44.44 -14.22 7.21
N GLU A 93 -44.11 -13.06 6.64
CA GLU A 93 -44.86 -11.83 6.88
C GLU A 93 -46.21 -11.92 6.14
N SER A 94 -47.05 -12.89 6.55
CA SER A 94 -48.47 -12.93 6.21
C SER A 94 -49.13 -11.76 6.92
N ARG A 95 -49.19 -10.63 6.20
CA ARG A 95 -49.64 -9.31 6.64
C ARG A 95 -51.15 -9.22 6.97
N ASP A 96 -51.80 -10.35 7.22
CA ASP A 96 -53.19 -10.45 7.61
C ASP A 96 -53.40 -11.70 8.50
N GLU A 97 -53.29 -11.52 9.81
CA GLU A 97 -54.28 -12.09 10.73
C GLU A 97 -54.31 -11.31 12.05
N LYS A 98 -55.51 -11.15 12.62
CA LYS A 98 -55.72 -10.33 13.83
C LYS A 98 -55.22 -11.07 15.07
N ALA A 99 -54.06 -10.67 15.57
CA ALA A 99 -53.55 -11.11 16.87
C ALA A 99 -54.53 -10.73 18.01
N THR A 100 -55.39 -11.67 18.41
CA THR A 100 -56.18 -11.56 19.64
C THR A 100 -55.30 -11.83 20.85
N GLY A 101 -55.00 -10.78 21.62
CA GLY A 101 -54.83 -10.87 23.07
C GLY A 101 -53.56 -11.51 23.64
N SER A 102 -52.64 -10.66 24.09
CA SER A 102 -51.98 -10.81 25.39
C SER A 102 -51.22 -12.11 25.70
N LEU A 103 -50.03 -12.29 25.11
CA LEU A 103 -49.01 -13.23 25.60
C LEU A 103 -47.57 -12.65 25.61
N ALA A 104 -47.45 -11.32 25.53
CA ALA A 104 -46.17 -10.63 25.32
C ALA A 104 -45.31 -10.42 26.59
N ASN A 105 -45.52 -11.18 27.67
CA ASN A 105 -44.85 -10.90 28.96
C ASN A 105 -44.49 -12.10 29.83
N GLU A 106 -44.64 -13.35 29.34
CA GLU A 106 -44.23 -14.54 30.10
C GLU A 106 -43.28 -15.41 29.29
N SER A 107 -42.02 -15.45 29.74
CA SER A 107 -40.95 -16.29 29.20
C SER A 107 -41.11 -17.73 29.66
N PHE A 108 -42.02 -18.44 29.01
CA PHE A 108 -42.10 -19.89 29.02
C PHE A 108 -41.51 -20.47 27.74
N ASP A 109 -41.00 -21.69 27.84
CA ASP A 109 -40.59 -22.45 26.67
C ASP A 109 -41.86 -22.79 25.87
N LEU A 110 -41.91 -22.37 24.60
CA LEU A 110 -43.00 -22.77 23.71
C LEU A 110 -42.85 -24.26 23.40
N VAL A 111 -43.90 -25.04 23.66
CA VAL A 111 -43.92 -26.48 23.43
C VAL A 111 -45.04 -26.79 22.43
N THR A 112 -44.78 -27.65 21.43
CA THR A 112 -45.83 -28.15 20.54
C THR A 112 -46.82 -29.05 21.30
N ASP A 113 -47.99 -29.31 20.72
CA ASP A 113 -48.93 -30.30 21.26
C ASP A 113 -48.34 -31.73 21.32
N GLU A 114 -47.22 -31.97 20.62
CA GLU A 114 -46.45 -33.22 20.63
C GLU A 114 -45.31 -33.25 21.67
N GLY A 115 -45.09 -32.15 22.41
CA GLY A 115 -44.09 -32.07 23.48
C GLY A 115 -42.71 -31.53 23.06
N GLU A 116 -42.54 -31.04 21.83
CA GLU A 116 -41.25 -30.47 21.37
C GLU A 116 -41.10 -29.00 21.77
N VAL A 117 -39.96 -28.68 22.41
CA VAL A 117 -39.63 -27.29 22.79
C VAL A 117 -39.17 -26.49 21.56
N LEU A 118 -40.07 -25.67 21.01
CA LEU A 118 -39.86 -24.74 19.90
C LEU A 118 -38.88 -23.61 20.23
N ILE A 119 -39.00 -23.00 21.41
CA ILE A 119 -38.15 -21.87 21.83
C ILE A 119 -37.71 -22.10 23.28
N ARG A 120 -36.38 -22.21 23.48
CA ARG A 120 -35.76 -22.30 24.81
C ARG A 120 -35.43 -20.90 25.34
N ASN A 121 -35.51 -20.73 26.66
CA ASN A 121 -35.08 -19.52 27.36
C ASN A 121 -33.98 -19.77 28.41
N ASN A 122 -33.38 -18.70 28.96
CA ASN A 122 -32.29 -18.79 29.94
C ASN A 122 -32.71 -18.55 31.41
N ARG A 123 -34.01 -18.55 31.72
CA ARG A 123 -34.56 -18.23 33.06
C ARG A 123 -34.07 -19.18 34.15
N LEU A 124 -33.84 -20.45 33.81
CA LEU A 124 -33.37 -21.50 34.71
C LEU A 124 -31.86 -21.79 34.55
N THR A 125 -31.15 -21.04 33.71
CA THR A 125 -29.71 -21.22 33.49
C THR A 125 -28.93 -20.63 34.67
N ILE A 126 -28.36 -21.49 35.50
CA ILE A 126 -27.46 -21.11 36.60
C ILE A 126 -26.01 -21.09 36.08
N ASP A 127 -25.20 -20.10 36.46
CA ASP A 127 -23.78 -20.07 36.15
C ASP A 127 -22.98 -20.89 37.17
N ASP A 128 -22.82 -22.18 36.88
CA ASP A 128 -22.07 -23.13 37.69
C ASP A 128 -20.85 -23.67 36.91
N PRO A 129 -19.61 -23.50 37.41
CA PRO A 129 -18.42 -24.03 36.76
C PRO A 129 -18.42 -25.55 36.59
N SER A 130 -19.19 -26.31 37.39
CA SER A 130 -19.33 -27.76 37.27
C SER A 130 -19.98 -28.21 35.95
N ARG A 131 -20.66 -27.30 35.23
CA ARG A 131 -21.35 -27.57 33.96
C ARG A 131 -20.43 -27.97 32.81
N GLN A 132 -19.11 -27.84 32.97
CA GLN A 132 -18.10 -28.41 32.07
C GLN A 132 -17.29 -29.44 32.85
N ALA A 133 -17.51 -30.73 32.57
CA ALA A 133 -16.83 -31.82 33.27
C ALA A 133 -15.34 -31.94 32.91
N LEU A 134 -14.94 -31.47 31.72
CA LEU A 134 -13.55 -31.60 31.24
C LEU A 134 -12.65 -30.51 31.86
N SER A 135 -11.58 -30.94 32.52
CA SER A 135 -10.66 -30.05 33.24
C SER A 135 -9.75 -29.25 32.30
N HIS A 136 -9.08 -28.22 32.83
CA HIS A 136 -8.10 -27.46 32.05
C HIS A 136 -6.92 -28.34 31.60
N GLU A 137 -6.43 -29.20 32.49
CA GLU A 137 -5.30 -30.09 32.25
C GLU A 137 -5.63 -31.18 31.21
N GLU A 138 -6.86 -31.68 31.21
CA GLU A 138 -7.35 -32.60 30.19
C GLU A 138 -7.44 -31.92 28.81
N ILE A 139 -7.92 -30.67 28.76
CA ILE A 139 -7.91 -29.86 27.53
C ILE A 139 -6.47 -29.60 27.05
N GLU A 140 -5.52 -29.40 27.94
CA GLU A 140 -4.09 -29.28 27.62
C GLU A 140 -3.51 -30.59 27.07
N ALA A 141 -3.83 -31.72 27.69
CA ALA A 141 -3.42 -33.05 27.23
C ALA A 141 -3.99 -33.36 25.84
N LEU A 142 -5.26 -33.02 25.58
CA LEU A 142 -5.89 -33.15 24.26
C LEU A 142 -5.25 -32.28 23.18
N LYS A 143 -4.65 -31.12 23.51
CA LYS A 143 -3.86 -30.32 22.55
C LYS A 143 -2.47 -30.93 22.29
N LYS A 144 -1.85 -31.53 23.31
CA LYS A 144 -0.49 -32.10 23.25
C LYS A 144 -0.50 -33.47 22.54
N ALA A 145 -1.57 -34.24 22.70
CA ALA A 145 -1.81 -35.44 21.94
C ALA A 145 -2.19 -35.09 20.49
N SER A 146 -1.24 -35.18 19.55
CA SER A 146 -1.47 -34.97 18.09
C SER A 146 -2.52 -35.90 17.45
N ALA A 147 -3.19 -36.76 18.22
CA ALA A 147 -4.35 -37.54 17.77
C ALA A 147 -5.62 -36.68 17.65
N GLY A 148 -5.77 -35.62 18.45
CA GLY A 148 -6.97 -34.79 18.44
C GLY A 148 -6.97 -33.73 17.35
N SER A 149 -7.73 -33.93 16.27
CA SER A 149 -8.08 -32.83 15.37
C SER A 149 -8.83 -31.74 16.15
N GLY A 150 -8.77 -30.48 15.70
CA GLY A 150 -9.49 -29.37 16.35
C GLY A 150 -10.99 -29.65 16.54
N LYS A 151 -11.58 -30.41 15.59
CA LYS A 151 -12.95 -30.93 15.63
C LYS A 151 -13.21 -31.87 16.81
N GLU A 152 -12.32 -32.84 17.06
CA GLU A 152 -12.48 -33.79 18.16
C GLU A 152 -12.37 -33.12 19.53
N ILE A 153 -11.47 -32.14 19.67
CA ILE A 153 -11.35 -31.36 20.90
C ILE A 153 -12.67 -30.61 21.17
N ILE A 154 -13.27 -30.02 20.13
CA ILE A 154 -14.57 -29.35 20.23
C ILE A 154 -15.66 -30.38 20.56
N ALA A 155 -15.75 -31.49 19.84
CA ALA A 155 -16.75 -32.53 20.08
C ALA A 155 -16.72 -33.07 21.52
N LYS A 156 -15.53 -33.36 22.07
CA LYS A 156 -15.36 -33.79 23.47
C LYS A 156 -15.81 -32.70 24.46
N ILE A 157 -15.45 -31.43 24.22
CA ILE A 157 -15.88 -30.30 25.07
C ILE A 157 -17.40 -30.08 25.02
N MET A 158 -18.04 -30.33 23.87
CA MET A 158 -19.50 -30.22 23.71
C MET A 158 -20.22 -31.38 24.42
N ALA A 159 -19.73 -32.61 24.27
CA ALA A 159 -20.27 -33.79 24.93
C ALA A 159 -20.11 -33.74 26.47
N ALA A 160 -19.02 -33.15 26.98
CA ALA A 160 -18.75 -32.98 28.41
C ALA A 160 -19.47 -31.76 29.05
N HIS A 161 -20.37 -31.09 28.32
CA HIS A 161 -21.13 -29.93 28.82
C HIS A 161 -22.55 -30.33 29.22
N SER A 162 -22.81 -30.56 30.51
CA SER A 162 -24.11 -31.08 31.01
C SER A 162 -25.30 -30.21 30.61
N ALA A 163 -25.20 -28.90 30.80
CA ALA A 163 -26.26 -27.93 30.52
C ALA A 163 -26.22 -27.40 29.06
N LEU A 164 -25.87 -28.22 28.08
CA LEU A 164 -25.79 -27.76 26.68
C LEU A 164 -27.18 -27.59 26.07
N GLY A 165 -28.10 -28.51 26.41
CA GLY A 165 -29.50 -28.50 25.95
C GLY A 165 -30.35 -27.37 26.51
N GLU A 166 -29.95 -26.71 27.62
CA GLU A 166 -30.61 -25.50 28.14
C GLU A 166 -30.41 -24.27 27.22
N LYS A 167 -29.45 -24.30 26.29
CA LYS A 167 -29.08 -23.12 25.51
C LYS A 167 -30.08 -22.89 24.37
N THR A 168 -30.43 -21.61 24.18
CA THR A 168 -31.08 -21.15 22.94
C THR A 168 -30.18 -21.43 21.74
N GLU A 169 -30.75 -21.63 20.54
CA GLU A 169 -29.99 -21.95 19.33
C GLU A 169 -28.87 -20.93 19.05
N PHE A 170 -29.17 -19.64 19.17
CA PHE A 170 -28.18 -18.58 19.00
C PHE A 170 -27.07 -18.63 20.07
N SER A 171 -27.41 -19.04 21.29
CA SER A 171 -26.44 -19.22 22.39
C SER A 171 -25.56 -20.44 22.17
N LEU A 172 -26.13 -21.52 21.63
CA LEU A 172 -25.42 -22.72 21.22
C LEU A 172 -24.46 -22.42 20.05
N ALA A 173 -24.94 -21.81 18.97
CA ALA A 173 -24.11 -21.39 17.83
C ALA A 173 -22.98 -20.45 18.26
N LYS A 174 -23.27 -19.44 19.11
CA LYS A 174 -22.25 -18.54 19.69
C LYS A 174 -21.22 -19.29 20.54
N TYR A 175 -21.63 -20.34 21.26
CA TYR A 175 -20.73 -21.19 22.03
C TYR A 175 -19.83 -22.03 21.12
N THR A 176 -20.41 -22.70 20.11
CA THR A 176 -19.69 -23.52 19.11
C THR A 176 -18.67 -22.68 18.35
N LEU A 177 -19.08 -21.55 17.77
CA LEU A 177 -18.18 -20.62 17.05
C LEU A 177 -17.01 -20.15 17.92
N ARG A 178 -17.25 -19.87 19.21
CA ARG A 178 -16.19 -19.49 20.16
C ARG A 178 -15.20 -20.63 20.43
N LYS A 179 -15.64 -21.89 20.43
CA LYS A 179 -14.77 -23.06 20.55
C LYS A 179 -14.05 -23.32 19.22
N SER A 180 -14.74 -23.24 18.09
CA SER A 180 -14.22 -23.33 16.73
C SER A 180 -13.04 -22.36 16.53
N LYS A 181 -13.24 -21.06 16.79
CA LYS A 181 -12.16 -20.04 16.73
C LYS A 181 -10.97 -20.30 17.67
N LYS A 182 -11.15 -21.05 18.76
CA LYS A 182 -10.10 -21.32 19.77
C LYS A 182 -9.29 -22.58 19.50
N TYR A 183 -9.91 -23.62 18.93
CA TYR A 183 -9.29 -24.94 18.76
C TYR A 183 -9.04 -25.34 17.29
N MET A 184 -9.69 -24.70 16.31
CA MET A 184 -9.38 -24.93 14.90
C MET A 184 -8.08 -24.21 14.48
N LYS A 185 -7.09 -24.98 14.03
CA LYS A 185 -5.84 -24.48 13.43
C LYS A 185 -6.08 -24.02 11.98
N ARG A 186 -6.91 -23.00 11.78
CA ARG A 186 -7.30 -22.49 10.45
C ARG A 186 -6.76 -21.09 10.15
N PHE A 187 -6.40 -20.81 8.91
CA PHE A 187 -6.05 -19.47 8.44
C PHE A 187 -6.51 -19.24 7.01
N THR A 188 -6.91 -18.01 6.67
CA THR A 188 -7.18 -17.59 5.29
C THR A 188 -5.92 -16.94 4.72
N VAL A 189 -5.54 -17.32 3.49
CA VAL A 189 -4.46 -16.63 2.76
C VAL A 189 -5.07 -15.47 1.98
N LEU A 190 -4.52 -14.28 2.16
CA LEU A 190 -4.91 -13.05 1.48
C LEU A 190 -3.70 -12.49 0.71
N PRO A 191 -3.91 -11.78 -0.40
CA PRO A 191 -2.86 -11.03 -1.05
C PRO A 191 -2.41 -9.86 -0.15
N THR A 192 -1.22 -9.34 -0.43
CA THR A 192 -0.69 -8.17 0.28
C THR A 192 -1.20 -6.91 -0.42
N ASP A 193 -2.39 -6.47 0.00
CA ASP A 193 -3.10 -5.31 -0.55
C ASP A 193 -2.90 -4.10 0.38
N VAL A 194 -2.95 -2.87 -0.15
CA VAL A 194 -2.85 -1.67 0.69
C VAL A 194 -3.93 -1.64 1.76
N ASN A 195 -5.18 -2.03 1.44
CA ASN A 195 -6.28 -2.06 2.41
C ASN A 195 -6.04 -3.07 3.55
N VAL A 196 -5.44 -4.22 3.25
CA VAL A 196 -5.09 -5.23 4.27
C VAL A 196 -3.90 -4.74 5.10
N LEU A 197 -2.93 -4.08 4.48
CA LEU A 197 -1.79 -3.48 5.17
C LEU A 197 -2.21 -2.35 6.12
N THR A 198 -3.12 -1.47 5.71
CA THR A 198 -3.75 -0.44 6.57
C THR A 198 -4.42 -1.08 7.79
N LYS A 199 -5.14 -2.19 7.61
CA LYS A 199 -5.76 -2.95 8.72
C LYS A 199 -4.73 -3.57 9.66
N ILE A 200 -3.61 -4.08 9.15
CA ILE A 200 -2.50 -4.59 9.98
C ILE A 200 -1.92 -3.46 10.84
N TRP A 201 -1.61 -2.31 10.25
CA TRP A 201 -0.92 -1.22 10.96
C TRP A 201 -1.84 -0.41 11.87
N ILE A 202 -3.12 -0.20 11.52
CA ILE A 202 -4.07 0.41 12.44
C ILE A 202 -4.32 -0.48 13.66
N GLU A 203 -4.22 -1.81 13.55
CA GLU A 203 -4.27 -2.69 14.74
C GLU A 203 -2.98 -2.65 15.55
N LYS A 204 -1.83 -2.75 14.88
CA LYS A 204 -0.51 -2.97 15.49
C LYS A 204 0.12 -1.70 16.07
N ASP A 205 0.14 -0.61 15.30
CA ASP A 205 0.87 0.63 15.62
C ASP A 205 0.31 1.82 14.79
N PRO A 206 -0.80 2.44 15.22
CA PRO A 206 -1.51 3.46 14.44
C PRO A 206 -0.69 4.72 14.16
N SER A 207 0.10 5.18 15.13
CA SER A 207 0.82 6.45 15.04
C SER A 207 1.84 6.45 13.91
N ARG A 208 2.44 5.28 13.62
CA ARG A 208 3.35 5.06 12.48
C ARG A 208 2.70 5.32 11.12
N ILE A 209 1.38 5.17 11.00
CA ILE A 209 0.60 5.50 9.80
C ILE A 209 -0.30 6.73 10.01
N MET A 210 0.02 7.57 11.01
CA MET A 210 -0.76 8.75 11.39
C MET A 210 -2.25 8.48 11.67
N GLU A 211 -2.60 7.27 12.12
CA GLU A 211 -3.98 6.78 12.29
C GLU A 211 -4.84 6.75 11.01
N LEU A 212 -4.20 6.69 9.83
CA LEU A 212 -4.89 6.67 8.54
C LEU A 212 -5.74 5.40 8.35
N ARG A 213 -7.00 5.58 7.94
CA ARG A 213 -8.01 4.51 7.75
C ARG A 213 -8.31 4.24 6.27
N GLU A 214 -8.90 3.09 5.97
CA GLU A 214 -9.19 2.63 4.60
C GLU A 214 -10.10 3.60 3.83
N GLU A 215 -11.17 4.08 4.48
CA GLU A 215 -12.12 5.04 3.92
C GLU A 215 -11.46 6.40 3.64
N THR A 216 -10.61 6.87 4.54
CA THR A 216 -9.94 8.16 4.45
C THR A 216 -8.84 8.10 3.38
N LEU A 217 -8.06 7.02 3.32
CA LEU A 217 -7.09 6.76 2.26
C LEU A 217 -7.77 6.68 0.88
N GLY A 218 -8.89 5.96 0.76
CA GLY A 218 -9.68 5.90 -0.47
C GLY A 218 -10.21 7.27 -0.90
N LEU A 219 -10.63 8.10 0.05
CA LEU A 219 -11.10 9.47 -0.20
C LEU A 219 -9.95 10.40 -0.64
N MET A 220 -8.74 10.26 -0.06
CA MET A 220 -7.54 10.97 -0.52
C MET A 220 -7.20 10.63 -1.97
N MET A 221 -7.18 9.35 -2.32
CA MET A 221 -6.90 8.91 -3.71
C MET A 221 -7.94 9.46 -4.70
N SER A 222 -9.20 9.54 -4.26
CA SER A 222 -10.32 10.02 -5.08
C SER A 222 -10.24 11.53 -5.31
N TRP A 223 -10.05 12.34 -4.26
CA TRP A 223 -9.87 13.79 -4.40
C TRP A 223 -8.56 14.17 -5.08
N GLY A 224 -7.50 13.39 -4.89
CA GLY A 224 -6.24 13.55 -5.62
C GLY A 224 -6.35 13.19 -7.10
N ASN A 225 -7.50 12.66 -7.54
CA ASN A 225 -7.73 12.08 -8.85
C ASN A 225 -6.60 11.12 -9.24
N VAL A 226 -6.22 10.22 -8.33
CA VAL A 226 -5.09 9.31 -8.54
C VAL A 226 -5.53 8.15 -9.42
N HIS A 227 -4.99 8.11 -10.64
CA HIS A 227 -5.28 7.10 -11.66
C HIS A 227 -4.10 6.87 -12.60
N TYR A 228 -4.09 5.69 -13.22
CA TYR A 228 -3.22 5.35 -14.33
C TYR A 228 -3.43 6.28 -15.53
N HIS A 229 -2.33 6.80 -16.07
CA HIS A 229 -2.24 7.50 -17.34
C HIS A 229 -1.55 6.58 -18.35
N ALA A 230 -2.07 6.49 -19.57
CA ALA A 230 -1.42 5.74 -20.64
C ALA A 230 -0.09 6.40 -21.05
N GLU A 231 0.85 5.60 -21.52
CA GLU A 231 2.04 6.10 -22.22
C GLU A 231 1.65 6.50 -23.65
N ASP A 232 1.13 7.71 -23.81
CA ASP A 232 0.98 8.29 -25.14
C ASP A 232 2.37 8.45 -25.76
N HIS A 233 2.61 7.78 -26.90
CA HIS A 233 3.71 8.14 -27.78
C HIS A 233 3.40 9.51 -28.38
N ASP A 234 4.03 10.55 -27.84
CA ASP A 234 3.60 11.93 -28.02
C ASP A 234 3.68 12.41 -29.49
N GLU A 235 2.53 12.76 -30.07
CA GLU A 235 2.42 13.62 -31.26
C GLU A 235 2.40 15.11 -30.88
N GLY A 236 3.40 15.53 -30.09
CA GLY A 236 3.97 16.88 -30.10
C GLY A 236 3.24 18.01 -29.35
N GLY A 237 4.03 19.02 -28.97
CA GLY A 237 3.54 20.40 -28.84
C GLY A 237 4.18 21.27 -27.77
N SER A 238 4.92 20.72 -26.80
CA SER A 238 5.56 21.51 -25.74
C SER A 238 7.08 21.39 -25.75
N ASP A 239 7.78 22.51 -25.53
CA ASP A 239 9.25 22.62 -25.57
C ASP A 239 9.94 21.89 -24.38
N VAL A 240 9.14 21.40 -23.43
CA VAL A 240 9.57 20.55 -22.32
C VAL A 240 8.56 19.40 -22.17
N ASP A 241 8.92 18.21 -22.66
CA ASP A 241 8.17 16.97 -22.40
C ASP A 241 8.34 16.57 -20.92
N LEU A 242 7.51 17.14 -20.05
CA LEU A 242 7.52 16.85 -18.62
C LEU A 242 6.83 15.53 -18.27
N GLY A 243 5.98 14.98 -19.15
CA GLY A 243 5.23 13.75 -18.94
C GLY A 243 3.87 13.92 -18.22
N LYS A 244 2.98 12.93 -18.38
CA LYS A 244 1.59 12.93 -17.84
C LYS A 244 1.45 12.00 -16.63
N GLY A 245 0.54 12.30 -15.70
CA GLY A 245 0.33 11.48 -14.50
C GLY A 245 1.42 11.71 -13.46
N ARG A 246 1.74 12.98 -13.18
CA ARG A 246 2.80 13.40 -12.27
C ARG A 246 2.21 13.88 -10.95
N TYR A 247 2.54 13.18 -9.86
CA TYR A 247 1.99 13.49 -8.54
C TYR A 247 3.11 13.89 -7.59
N LEU A 248 2.86 14.94 -6.81
CA LEU A 248 3.75 15.44 -5.78
C LEU A 248 3.22 14.99 -4.41
N VAL A 249 4.09 14.41 -3.59
CA VAL A 249 3.69 13.71 -2.36
C VAL A 249 4.57 14.09 -1.18
N ILE A 250 3.97 14.25 -0.01
CA ILE A 250 4.67 14.14 1.28
C ILE A 250 4.00 13.01 2.06
N ASP A 251 4.80 12.06 2.55
CA ASP A 251 4.33 10.83 3.19
C ASP A 251 5.18 10.51 4.43
N ASP A 252 4.65 10.86 5.62
CA ASP A 252 5.19 10.41 6.93
C ASP A 252 4.58 9.06 7.38
N THR A 253 3.66 8.46 6.61
CA THR A 253 2.98 7.19 6.91
C THR A 253 3.84 5.95 6.57
N CYS A 254 5.16 6.11 6.56
CA CYS A 254 6.15 5.09 6.20
C CYS A 254 6.00 4.52 4.77
N GLY A 255 5.38 5.26 3.85
CA GLY A 255 5.14 4.84 2.47
C GLY A 255 3.75 4.24 2.20
N LEU A 256 2.80 4.29 3.14
CA LEU A 256 1.44 3.76 2.92
C LEU A 256 0.67 4.56 1.88
N VAL A 257 0.80 5.89 1.87
CA VAL A 257 0.17 6.76 0.87
C VAL A 257 0.82 6.55 -0.50
N VAL A 258 2.16 6.46 -0.56
CA VAL A 258 2.89 6.10 -1.80
C VAL A 258 2.44 4.74 -2.33
N ALA A 259 2.25 3.73 -1.47
CA ALA A 259 1.75 2.41 -1.87
C ALA A 259 0.32 2.50 -2.45
N ALA A 260 -0.59 3.22 -1.79
CA ALA A 260 -1.96 3.42 -2.28
C ALA A 260 -2.00 4.08 -3.67
N MET A 261 -1.15 5.08 -3.87
CA MET A 261 -1.01 5.77 -5.15
C MET A 261 -0.46 4.84 -6.24
N ALA A 262 0.55 4.06 -5.92
CA ALA A 262 1.12 3.06 -6.81
C ALA A 262 0.10 1.95 -7.17
N GLU A 263 -0.76 1.53 -6.24
CA GLU A 263 -1.84 0.57 -6.49
C GLU A 263 -2.84 1.14 -7.50
N LYS A 264 -3.27 2.40 -7.29
CA LYS A 264 -4.18 3.12 -8.21
C LYS A 264 -3.60 3.38 -9.60
N MET A 265 -2.28 3.50 -9.72
CA MET A 265 -1.56 3.62 -11.00
C MET A 265 -1.20 2.26 -11.61
N GLY A 266 -1.44 1.13 -10.94
CA GLY A 266 -1.07 -0.19 -11.43
C GLY A 266 0.44 -0.51 -11.40
N ILE A 267 1.24 0.26 -10.67
CA ILE A 267 2.72 0.17 -10.59
C ILE A 267 3.24 -0.35 -9.23
N LEU A 268 2.35 -0.77 -8.33
CA LEU A 268 2.75 -1.29 -7.00
C LEU A 268 3.35 -2.71 -7.05
N HIS A 269 2.92 -3.54 -8.00
CA HIS A 269 3.38 -4.92 -8.11
C HIS A 269 4.07 -5.15 -9.45
N ALA A 270 5.08 -6.02 -9.48
CA ALA A 270 5.69 -6.47 -10.73
C ALA A 270 4.69 -7.25 -11.59
N SER A 271 4.68 -6.99 -12.90
CA SER A 271 3.89 -7.76 -13.87
C SER A 271 4.64 -9.04 -14.26
N PRO A 272 3.98 -10.23 -14.28
CA PRO A 272 4.60 -11.45 -14.78
C PRO A 272 4.94 -11.36 -16.28
N GLU A 273 4.28 -10.49 -17.04
CA GLU A 273 4.60 -10.28 -18.46
C GLU A 273 6.01 -9.71 -18.66
N ASN A 274 6.50 -8.90 -17.70
CA ASN A 274 7.89 -8.41 -17.72
C ASN A 274 8.87 -9.58 -17.47
N GLU A 275 8.52 -10.50 -16.57
CA GLU A 275 9.32 -11.69 -16.27
C GLU A 275 9.33 -12.69 -17.44
N GLU A 276 8.19 -12.93 -18.08
CA GLU A 276 8.08 -13.82 -19.25
C GLU A 276 8.75 -13.24 -20.50
N GLN A 277 8.64 -11.92 -20.74
CA GLN A 277 9.37 -11.27 -21.83
C GLN A 277 10.88 -11.38 -21.62
N GLU A 278 11.39 -11.09 -20.41
CA GLU A 278 12.82 -11.24 -20.11
C GLU A 278 13.28 -12.71 -20.09
N ALA A 279 12.49 -13.65 -19.58
CA ALA A 279 12.86 -15.08 -19.57
C ALA A 279 12.98 -15.64 -20.99
N ASN A 280 12.04 -15.29 -21.89
CA ASN A 280 12.11 -15.65 -23.30
C ASN A 280 13.30 -15.00 -24.04
N ILE A 281 13.77 -13.84 -23.57
CA ILE A 281 14.98 -13.18 -24.09
C ILE A 281 16.25 -13.82 -23.51
N ALA A 282 16.31 -14.11 -22.21
CA ALA A 282 17.44 -14.77 -21.55
C ALA A 282 17.70 -16.17 -22.13
N THR A 283 16.64 -16.94 -22.36
CA THR A 283 16.70 -18.27 -23.01
C THR A 283 17.17 -18.19 -24.47
N LYS A 284 16.93 -17.05 -25.15
CA LYS A 284 17.46 -16.77 -26.50
C LYS A 284 18.90 -16.22 -26.49
N CYS A 285 19.36 -15.63 -25.38
CA CYS A 285 20.66 -14.96 -25.28
C CYS A 285 21.75 -15.77 -24.56
N GLY A 286 21.42 -16.90 -23.92
CA GLY A 286 22.42 -17.84 -23.40
C GLY A 286 23.30 -17.28 -22.27
N LEU A 287 22.79 -16.33 -21.49
CA LEU A 287 23.50 -15.71 -20.37
C LEU A 287 23.15 -16.43 -19.06
N ALA A 288 24.00 -17.38 -18.67
CA ALA A 288 24.02 -17.96 -17.33
C ALA A 288 25.33 -17.58 -16.61
N ASP A 289 25.20 -17.16 -15.35
CA ASP A 289 26.20 -17.19 -14.28
C ASP A 289 27.58 -16.55 -14.49
N GLU A 290 27.69 -15.22 -14.27
CA GLU A 290 28.95 -14.58 -13.80
C GLU A 290 28.77 -13.48 -12.72
N ASP A 291 27.60 -12.84 -12.58
CA ASP A 291 27.47 -11.55 -11.86
C ASP A 291 27.17 -11.63 -10.33
N ALA A 292 27.34 -12.79 -9.68
CA ALA A 292 27.03 -12.96 -8.24
C ALA A 292 28.06 -12.32 -7.27
N GLU A 293 29.28 -12.01 -7.71
CA GLU A 293 30.37 -11.57 -6.81
C GLU A 293 30.44 -10.04 -6.54
N MET A 294 29.71 -9.20 -7.28
CA MET A 294 29.89 -7.73 -7.23
C MET A 294 28.96 -6.95 -6.28
N ASN A 295 28.53 -7.54 -5.15
CA ASN A 295 27.82 -6.80 -4.09
C ASN A 295 28.12 -7.18 -2.62
N ASP A 296 29.00 -8.15 -2.31
CA ASP A 296 29.29 -8.55 -0.91
C ASP A 296 30.72 -8.24 -0.42
N THR A 297 31.12 -6.97 -0.52
CA THR A 297 32.40 -6.47 0.05
C THR A 297 32.20 -5.39 1.11
N LEU A 298 31.18 -5.56 1.97
CA LEU A 298 31.09 -4.83 3.25
C LEU A 298 30.63 -5.68 4.45
N SER A 299 30.15 -6.91 4.26
CA SER A 299 29.63 -7.79 5.33
C SER A 299 30.66 -8.74 5.94
N SER A 300 31.74 -9.02 5.20
CA SER A 300 32.59 -10.20 5.37
C SER A 300 33.84 -10.00 6.24
N ALA A 301 34.14 -8.76 6.66
CA ALA A 301 35.34 -8.39 7.43
C ALA A 301 35.37 -8.84 8.91
N LYS A 302 34.46 -9.72 9.36
CA LYS A 302 34.37 -10.15 10.77
C LYS A 302 34.33 -11.67 11.00
N ARG A 303 34.56 -12.49 9.97
CA ARG A 303 34.69 -13.96 10.08
C ARG A 303 35.74 -14.51 9.12
N ARG A 304 36.99 -14.65 9.60
CA ARG A 304 38.03 -15.63 9.21
C ARG A 304 39.35 -15.31 9.94
N LEU A 305 39.39 -15.69 11.21
CA LEU A 305 40.60 -16.27 11.80
C LEU A 305 40.45 -17.80 11.66
N ASP A 306 41.58 -18.50 11.71
CA ASP A 306 41.73 -19.95 11.71
C ASP A 306 41.32 -20.72 10.43
N SER A 307 42.26 -20.89 9.51
CA SER A 307 42.88 -22.22 9.28
C SER A 307 43.95 -22.13 8.18
N ASN A 308 45.05 -22.87 8.35
CA ASN A 308 46.25 -22.79 7.54
C ASN A 308 46.68 -24.19 7.10
N SER A 309 46.62 -24.51 5.80
CA SER A 309 47.25 -25.72 5.25
C SER A 309 47.44 -25.68 3.73
N LEU A 310 48.70 -25.42 3.34
CA LEU A 310 49.52 -26.14 2.35
C LEU A 310 48.97 -26.45 0.94
N SER A 311 49.81 -26.08 -0.03
CA SER A 311 49.75 -26.34 -1.47
C SER A 311 50.29 -27.70 -1.89
N GLN A 312 49.94 -28.18 -3.10
CA GLN A 312 50.87 -28.89 -3.99
C GLN A 312 50.36 -29.06 -5.44
N GLY A 313 51.25 -28.88 -6.41
CA GLY A 313 51.37 -29.76 -7.59
C GLY A 313 50.67 -29.36 -8.92
N ASN A 314 51.50 -28.98 -9.90
CA ASN A 314 51.58 -29.40 -11.33
C ASN A 314 50.40 -30.22 -11.95
N ASP A 315 50.15 -30.19 -13.27
CA ASP A 315 51.13 -30.13 -14.36
C ASP A 315 50.57 -29.57 -15.68
N SER A 316 51.48 -29.24 -16.58
CA SER A 316 51.31 -28.86 -17.98
C SER A 316 50.97 -30.03 -18.90
N THR A 317 50.37 -29.74 -20.07
CA THR A 317 50.91 -30.18 -21.38
C THR A 317 50.20 -29.50 -22.55
N HIS A 318 50.98 -28.85 -23.42
CA HIS A 318 50.54 -28.41 -24.74
C HIS A 318 50.52 -29.60 -25.72
N ARG A 319 49.55 -29.62 -26.64
CA ARG A 319 49.71 -30.20 -27.98
C ARG A 319 49.07 -29.29 -29.02
N MET A 320 49.83 -28.98 -30.05
CA MET A 320 49.37 -28.53 -31.37
C MET A 320 49.41 -29.81 -32.28
N ASP A 321 48.86 -29.95 -33.49
CA ASP A 321 48.38 -29.05 -34.56
C ASP A 321 47.11 -29.74 -35.20
N GLU A 322 46.42 -29.35 -36.27
CA GLU A 322 46.50 -28.25 -37.28
C GLU A 322 45.09 -28.05 -37.95
N ASP A 323 44.92 -26.98 -38.72
CA ASP A 323 43.95 -26.70 -39.83
C ASP A 323 42.51 -27.29 -39.92
N ASP A 324 41.50 -26.38 -39.90
CA ASP A 324 40.69 -26.08 -41.10
C ASP A 324 40.21 -24.61 -41.10
N ALA A 325 40.09 -23.99 -42.27
CA ALA A 325 39.98 -22.55 -42.45
C ALA A 325 38.61 -22.10 -43.00
N THR A 326 37.67 -21.79 -42.10
CA THR A 326 36.46 -21.01 -42.44
C THR A 326 36.30 -19.78 -41.56
N ARG A 327 36.91 -18.66 -41.98
CA ARG A 327 36.69 -17.34 -41.36
C ARG A 327 35.31 -16.79 -41.73
N THR A 328 34.27 -17.23 -41.03
CA THR A 328 33.04 -16.45 -40.94
C THR A 328 33.29 -15.27 -40.00
N ASN A 329 33.06 -14.05 -40.49
CA ASN A 329 33.16 -12.85 -39.63
C ASN A 329 32.21 -13.02 -38.43
N PRO A 330 32.65 -12.76 -37.19
CA PRO A 330 31.73 -12.69 -36.07
C PRO A 330 30.73 -11.57 -36.35
N SER A 331 29.46 -11.93 -36.54
CA SER A 331 28.38 -10.95 -36.63
C SER A 331 28.38 -10.08 -35.37
N PRO A 332 28.11 -8.77 -35.48
CA PRO A 332 28.01 -7.93 -34.30
C PRO A 332 26.92 -8.51 -33.40
N GLY A 333 27.31 -8.93 -32.19
CA GLY A 333 26.39 -9.53 -31.24
C GLY A 333 25.22 -8.58 -30.92
N PRO A 334 24.05 -9.11 -30.51
CA PRO A 334 22.90 -8.29 -30.15
C PRO A 334 23.30 -7.22 -29.15
N TRP A 335 22.88 -5.98 -29.40
CA TRP A 335 23.20 -4.87 -28.52
C TRP A 335 22.59 -5.14 -27.14
N PRO A 336 23.30 -4.88 -26.03
CA PRO A 336 22.76 -5.14 -24.70
C PRO A 336 21.46 -4.36 -24.52
N THR A 337 20.42 -5.05 -24.03
CA THR A 337 19.15 -4.43 -23.65
C THR A 337 19.44 -3.25 -22.72
N LYS A 338 18.87 -2.09 -23.03
CA LYS A 338 19.07 -0.87 -22.23
C LYS A 338 18.49 -1.10 -20.84
N ARG A 339 19.33 -1.47 -19.87
CA ARG A 339 18.94 -1.61 -18.45
C ARG A 339 18.15 -0.37 -18.03
N ALA A 340 16.98 -0.58 -17.43
CA ALA A 340 16.10 0.50 -17.00
C ALA A 340 16.87 1.51 -16.14
N VAL A 341 16.61 2.81 -16.35
CA VAL A 341 17.26 3.88 -15.60
C VAL A 341 16.36 4.25 -14.42
N GLN A 342 16.93 4.29 -13.22
CA GLN A 342 16.17 4.62 -12.02
C GLN A 342 15.54 6.02 -12.16
N SER A 343 14.26 6.14 -11.78
CA SER A 343 13.46 7.37 -11.85
C SER A 343 13.20 7.92 -13.26
N SER A 344 13.36 7.11 -14.33
CA SER A 344 13.25 7.56 -15.72
C SER A 344 11.85 7.47 -16.35
N ALA A 345 10.80 7.05 -15.63
CA ALA A 345 9.46 6.94 -16.20
C ALA A 345 8.94 8.31 -16.65
N LYS A 346 8.32 8.35 -17.84
CA LYS A 346 7.64 9.54 -18.38
C LYS A 346 6.18 9.65 -17.92
N SER A 347 5.51 8.52 -17.74
CA SER A 347 4.15 8.44 -17.22
C SER A 347 4.14 8.09 -15.72
N ASN A 348 3.02 8.35 -15.04
CA ASN A 348 2.70 7.80 -13.71
C ASN A 348 3.84 7.96 -12.68
N SER A 349 4.44 9.15 -12.59
CA SER A 349 5.59 9.38 -11.70
C SER A 349 5.14 9.91 -10.33
N ILE A 350 5.60 9.27 -9.26
CA ILE A 350 5.36 9.70 -7.88
C ILE A 350 6.63 10.41 -7.39
N THR A 351 6.51 11.69 -7.04
CA THR A 351 7.62 12.51 -6.54
C THR A 351 7.42 12.80 -5.05
N VAL A 352 8.23 12.17 -4.20
CA VAL A 352 8.15 12.27 -2.73
C VAL A 352 9.12 13.32 -2.21
N VAL A 353 8.60 14.38 -1.58
CA VAL A 353 9.37 15.39 -0.84
C VAL A 353 9.52 14.95 0.62
N HIS A 354 10.73 15.01 1.17
CA HIS A 354 11.02 14.57 2.55
C HIS A 354 11.98 15.50 3.31
N ALA A 355 11.93 15.49 4.64
CA ALA A 355 12.80 16.28 5.51
C ALA A 355 14.15 15.62 5.84
N ASN A 356 14.19 14.29 5.92
CA ASN A 356 15.39 13.54 6.25
C ASN A 356 16.32 13.37 5.04
N THR A 357 17.53 12.83 5.24
CA THR A 357 18.47 12.50 4.12
C THR A 357 17.89 11.47 3.15
N GLN A 358 17.05 10.56 3.63
CA GLN A 358 16.30 9.56 2.86
C GLN A 358 14.85 9.53 3.37
N PRO A 359 13.85 9.26 2.52
CA PRO A 359 12.46 9.10 2.94
C PRO A 359 12.25 7.75 3.64
N ASN A 360 11.41 7.70 4.67
CA ASN A 360 11.01 6.43 5.29
C ASN A 360 9.89 5.80 4.46
N MET A 361 10.22 4.79 3.65
CA MET A 361 9.26 4.04 2.84
C MET A 361 9.28 2.54 3.17
N SER A 362 9.57 2.20 4.43
CA SER A 362 9.71 0.83 4.94
C SER A 362 8.47 -0.07 4.76
N LEU A 363 7.30 0.48 4.45
CA LEU A 363 6.12 -0.32 4.11
C LEU A 363 6.16 -0.86 2.67
N LEU A 364 6.93 -0.26 1.77
CA LEU A 364 7.08 -0.74 0.38
C LEU A 364 7.79 -2.10 0.31
N GLU A 365 8.60 -2.44 1.31
CA GLU A 365 9.22 -3.77 1.46
C GLU A 365 8.15 -4.89 1.49
N THR A 366 6.97 -4.61 2.05
CA THR A 366 5.87 -5.59 2.10
C THR A 366 5.32 -5.92 0.71
N PHE A 367 5.44 -5.01 -0.26
CA PHE A 367 5.04 -5.23 -1.65
C PHE A 367 6.19 -5.73 -2.55
N GLY A 368 7.40 -5.87 -2.01
CA GLY A 368 8.58 -6.34 -2.74
C GLY A 368 9.53 -5.23 -3.23
N TYR A 369 9.37 -3.99 -2.76
CA TYR A 369 10.26 -2.88 -3.12
C TYR A 369 11.07 -2.38 -1.91
N ASP A 370 12.37 -2.69 -1.89
CA ASP A 370 13.33 -2.16 -0.92
C ASP A 370 13.87 -0.78 -1.44
N PRO A 371 13.64 0.33 -0.72
CA PRO A 371 14.12 1.65 -1.16
C PRO A 371 15.64 1.84 -1.02
N ASP A 372 16.31 1.10 -0.14
CA ASP A 372 17.78 1.13 0.01
C ASP A 372 18.48 0.25 -1.03
N LYS A 373 17.83 -0.83 -1.48
CA LYS A 373 18.29 -1.73 -2.54
C LYS A 373 17.22 -1.91 -3.63
N PRO A 374 16.91 -0.86 -4.41
CA PRO A 374 15.79 -0.88 -5.34
C PRO A 374 16.07 -1.80 -6.53
N ASP A 375 15.25 -2.84 -6.69
CA ASP A 375 15.33 -3.81 -7.79
C ASP A 375 14.91 -3.17 -9.12
N PRO A 376 15.77 -3.15 -10.16
CA PRO A 376 15.43 -2.67 -11.50
C PRO A 376 14.19 -3.30 -12.15
N LYS A 377 13.77 -4.50 -11.70
CA LYS A 377 12.57 -5.19 -12.20
C LYS A 377 11.26 -4.63 -11.63
N HIS A 378 11.32 -4.03 -10.44
CA HIS A 378 10.12 -3.53 -9.78
C HIS A 378 9.67 -2.20 -10.41
N PRO A 379 8.39 -2.01 -10.80
CA PRO A 379 7.98 -0.80 -11.54
C PRO A 379 8.31 0.51 -10.82
N LEU A 380 8.15 0.56 -9.49
CA LEU A 380 8.57 1.71 -8.68
C LEU A 380 10.03 2.16 -8.90
N PHE A 381 10.94 1.30 -9.37
CA PHE A 381 12.32 1.70 -9.71
C PHE A 381 12.39 2.83 -10.75
N THR A 382 11.50 2.84 -11.75
CA THR A 382 11.44 3.87 -12.79
C THR A 382 10.44 4.98 -12.45
N HIS A 383 9.35 4.66 -11.77
CA HIS A 383 8.24 5.59 -11.48
C HIS A 383 8.41 6.42 -10.19
N LEU A 384 9.18 5.94 -9.21
CA LEU A 384 9.38 6.64 -7.95
C LEU A 384 10.56 7.62 -8.04
N ARG A 385 10.33 8.85 -7.59
CA ARG A 385 11.29 9.94 -7.50
C ARG A 385 11.28 10.47 -6.07
N THR A 386 12.43 10.78 -5.50
CA THR A 386 12.56 11.25 -4.11
C THR A 386 13.47 12.48 -4.08
N LEU A 387 13.08 13.52 -3.35
CA LEU A 387 13.92 14.69 -3.09
C LEU A 387 13.76 15.23 -1.67
N SER A 388 14.82 15.83 -1.14
CA SER A 388 14.77 16.52 0.14
C SER A 388 14.26 17.97 0.00
N TRP A 389 13.78 18.55 1.09
CA TRP A 389 13.46 20.00 1.13
C TRP A 389 14.66 20.88 0.74
N LEU A 390 15.89 20.50 1.13
CA LEU A 390 17.12 21.20 0.73
C LEU A 390 17.28 21.21 -0.80
N GLN A 391 17.08 20.06 -1.44
CA GLN A 391 17.16 19.90 -2.90
C GLN A 391 16.07 20.69 -3.64
N LEU A 392 14.88 20.83 -3.05
CA LEU A 392 13.79 21.58 -3.66
C LEU A 392 14.01 23.10 -3.57
N LEU A 393 14.40 23.60 -2.40
CA LEU A 393 14.49 25.03 -2.10
C LEU A 393 15.85 25.61 -2.55
N GLU A 394 16.96 24.99 -2.15
CA GLU A 394 18.33 25.50 -2.33
C GLU A 394 19.30 24.43 -2.88
N PRO A 395 19.04 23.86 -4.07
CA PRO A 395 19.81 22.74 -4.61
C PRO A 395 21.31 23.03 -4.82
N SER A 396 21.72 24.29 -4.96
CA SER A 396 23.15 24.67 -5.04
C SER A 396 23.96 24.28 -3.81
N LEU A 397 23.30 24.13 -2.64
CA LEU A 397 23.92 23.70 -1.39
C LEU A 397 24.06 22.18 -1.27
N ASP A 398 23.36 21.38 -2.10
CA ASP A 398 23.51 19.93 -2.10
C ASP A 398 24.71 19.49 -2.95
N PRO A 399 25.74 18.82 -2.37
CA PRO A 399 26.86 18.28 -3.12
C PRO A 399 26.47 17.24 -4.19
N LEU A 400 25.27 16.65 -4.12
CA LEU A 400 24.77 15.71 -5.13
C LEU A 400 24.21 16.40 -6.38
N TYR A 401 23.86 17.69 -6.30
CA TYR A 401 23.37 18.50 -7.42
C TYR A 401 24.52 19.20 -8.18
N GLN A 402 25.71 19.29 -7.58
CA GLN A 402 26.91 19.83 -8.21
C GLN A 402 27.53 18.80 -9.18
N GLU A 403 27.89 19.23 -10.41
CA GLU A 403 28.48 18.32 -11.41
C GLU A 403 29.82 17.77 -10.89
N PRO A 404 30.05 16.43 -10.91
CA PRO A 404 31.29 15.88 -10.41
C PRO A 404 32.47 16.37 -11.25
N PRO A 405 33.53 16.92 -10.62
CA PRO A 405 34.62 17.55 -11.34
C PRO A 405 35.24 16.58 -12.34
N VAL A 406 35.39 17.06 -13.58
CA VAL A 406 36.07 16.32 -14.63
C VAL A 406 37.55 16.17 -14.22
N PRO A 407 38.13 14.96 -14.29
CA PRO A 407 39.55 14.76 -14.01
C PRO A 407 40.41 15.69 -14.87
N GLU A 408 41.35 16.37 -14.22
CA GLU A 408 42.28 17.27 -14.89
C GLU A 408 43.05 16.50 -15.99
N PRO A 409 43.20 17.10 -17.19
CA PRO A 409 43.98 16.51 -18.26
C PRO A 409 45.46 16.54 -17.88
N ALA A 410 46.25 15.55 -18.32
CA ALA A 410 47.69 15.58 -18.07
C ALA A 410 48.38 16.68 -18.90
N ASP A 411 47.89 16.90 -20.13
CA ASP A 411 48.43 17.85 -21.10
C ASP A 411 47.33 18.72 -21.73
N ALA A 412 47.73 19.88 -22.28
CA ALA A 412 46.80 20.80 -22.94
C ALA A 412 46.10 20.19 -24.18
N GLU A 413 46.70 19.19 -24.82
CA GLU A 413 46.08 18.44 -25.92
C GLU A 413 44.93 17.55 -25.42
N GLU A 414 45.12 16.86 -24.27
CA GLU A 414 44.09 16.03 -23.65
C GLU A 414 42.86 16.84 -23.22
N ALA A 415 43.02 18.11 -22.88
CA ALA A 415 41.92 19.01 -22.51
C ALA A 415 40.84 19.09 -23.61
N ASN A 416 41.27 19.07 -24.88
CA ASN A 416 40.43 19.18 -26.07
C ASN A 416 39.81 17.85 -26.51
N LEU A 417 40.19 16.71 -25.92
CA LEU A 417 39.59 15.42 -26.27
C LEU A 417 38.17 15.28 -25.67
N PRO A 418 37.23 14.61 -26.39
CA PRO A 418 35.92 14.27 -25.84
C PRO A 418 36.05 13.56 -24.50
N LEU A 419 35.17 13.90 -23.55
CA LEU A 419 35.19 13.40 -22.17
C LEU A 419 35.31 11.86 -22.08
N ASN A 420 34.66 11.12 -22.98
CA ASN A 420 34.77 9.66 -23.03
C ASN A 420 36.19 9.15 -23.31
N LYS A 421 36.96 9.85 -24.16
CA LYS A 421 38.38 9.52 -24.43
C LYS A 421 39.27 9.88 -23.24
N ARG A 422 39.10 11.07 -22.65
CA ARG A 422 39.80 11.48 -21.41
C ARG A 422 39.58 10.48 -20.27
N LEU A 423 38.35 9.99 -20.11
CA LEU A 423 38.01 8.98 -19.08
C LEU A 423 38.52 7.57 -19.42
N SER A 424 38.86 7.28 -20.68
CA SER A 424 39.45 5.98 -21.07
C SER A 424 40.92 5.84 -20.70
N ALA A 425 41.65 6.96 -20.54
CA ALA A 425 43.02 6.98 -20.00
C ALA A 425 43.08 6.66 -18.49
N LEU A 426 41.95 6.74 -17.78
CA LEU A 426 41.90 6.45 -16.35
C LEU A 426 41.83 4.95 -16.06
N LYS A 427 42.58 4.52 -15.03
CA LYS A 427 42.46 3.17 -14.43
C LYS A 427 40.99 2.83 -14.15
N SER A 428 40.60 1.59 -14.45
CA SER A 428 39.19 1.14 -14.47
C SER A 428 38.40 1.51 -13.20
N GLY A 429 39.01 1.42 -12.01
CA GLY A 429 38.39 1.84 -10.74
C GLY A 429 38.11 3.36 -10.64
N LYS A 430 39.02 4.23 -11.10
CA LYS A 430 38.77 5.68 -11.14
C LYS A 430 37.68 6.03 -12.15
N ARG A 431 37.74 5.39 -13.34
CA ARG A 431 36.73 5.54 -14.40
C ARG A 431 35.34 5.13 -13.94
N SER A 432 35.19 3.96 -13.30
CA SER A 432 33.90 3.48 -12.81
C SER A 432 33.36 4.31 -11.64
N ALA A 433 34.23 4.79 -10.74
CA ALA A 433 33.86 5.71 -9.67
C ALA A 433 33.33 7.05 -10.22
N TYR A 434 33.97 7.63 -11.24
CA TYR A 434 33.48 8.83 -11.92
C TYR A 434 32.09 8.60 -12.53
N TRP A 435 31.89 7.52 -13.30
CA TRP A 435 30.57 7.21 -13.90
C TRP A 435 29.49 6.82 -12.87
N LYS A 436 29.86 6.33 -11.69
CA LYS A 436 28.92 6.16 -10.55
C LYS A 436 28.49 7.52 -9.98
N LYS A 437 29.42 8.47 -9.79
CA LYS A 437 29.12 9.84 -9.36
C LYS A 437 28.27 10.59 -10.40
N ARG A 438 28.66 10.56 -11.68
CA ARG A 438 27.97 11.28 -12.76
C ARG A 438 26.52 10.82 -12.95
N ARG A 439 26.25 9.51 -12.96
CA ARG A 439 24.87 9.00 -13.04
C ARG A 439 24.02 9.34 -11.81
N ARG A 440 24.63 9.45 -10.63
CA ARG A 440 23.92 9.90 -9.42
C ARG A 440 23.57 11.38 -9.54
N TRP A 441 24.54 12.22 -9.91
CA TRP A 441 24.34 13.64 -10.15
C TRP A 441 23.27 13.90 -11.22
N GLU A 442 23.39 13.28 -12.38
CA GLU A 442 22.46 13.42 -13.51
C GLU A 442 21.03 13.07 -13.09
N ARG A 443 20.84 11.99 -12.32
CA ARG A 443 19.53 11.64 -11.76
C ARG A 443 19.01 12.68 -10.77
N VAL A 444 19.82 13.10 -9.80
CA VAL A 444 19.42 14.10 -8.79
C VAL A 444 19.06 15.42 -9.47
N LYS A 445 19.91 15.90 -10.39
CA LYS A 445 19.66 17.09 -11.20
C LYS A 445 18.37 16.97 -12.00
N ASN A 446 18.15 15.88 -12.72
CA ASN A 446 16.91 15.68 -13.49
C ASN A 446 15.66 15.64 -12.61
N ILE A 447 15.72 15.02 -11.42
CA ILE A 447 14.60 15.03 -10.45
C ILE A 447 14.34 16.44 -9.93
N VAL A 448 15.38 17.18 -9.53
CA VAL A 448 15.26 18.54 -9.01
C VAL A 448 14.74 19.49 -10.08
N ASP A 449 15.34 19.52 -11.27
CA ASP A 449 14.93 20.39 -12.38
C ASP A 449 13.48 20.11 -12.79
N SER A 450 13.12 18.83 -12.96
CA SER A 450 11.74 18.42 -13.30
C SER A 450 10.73 18.76 -12.19
N THR A 451 11.14 18.73 -10.92
CA THR A 451 10.25 19.10 -9.80
C THR A 451 10.08 20.61 -9.69
N ARG A 452 11.16 21.39 -9.88
CA ARG A 452 11.10 22.86 -9.85
C ARG A 452 10.41 23.46 -11.07
N ALA A 453 10.39 22.75 -12.21
CA ALA A 453 9.55 23.09 -13.36
C ALA A 453 8.04 23.01 -13.05
N GLY A 454 7.65 22.25 -12.01
CA GLY A 454 6.25 22.12 -11.58
C GLY A 454 5.44 21.20 -12.50
N GLU A 455 4.24 21.65 -12.85
CA GLU A 455 3.25 20.93 -13.66
C GLU A 455 2.80 19.57 -13.09
N PHE A 456 2.64 19.49 -11.77
CA PHE A 456 2.06 18.30 -11.12
C PHE A 456 0.53 18.27 -11.25
N ASP A 457 -0.03 17.10 -11.55
CA ASP A 457 -1.47 16.84 -11.67
C ASP A 457 -2.19 16.96 -10.33
N ALA A 458 -1.55 16.51 -9.25
CA ALA A 458 -2.02 16.72 -7.89
C ALA A 458 -0.89 16.75 -6.85
N LEU A 459 -1.17 17.40 -5.73
CA LEU A 459 -0.39 17.40 -4.50
C LEU A 459 -1.14 16.63 -3.41
N ILE A 460 -0.50 15.60 -2.84
CA ILE A 460 -1.05 14.78 -1.76
C ILE A 460 -0.12 14.88 -0.55
N VAL A 461 -0.66 15.28 0.60
CA VAL A 461 0.12 15.53 1.82
C VAL A 461 -0.45 14.70 2.96
N ALA A 462 0.37 13.85 3.55
CA ALA A 462 0.12 13.18 4.83
C ALA A 462 1.38 13.31 5.69
N THR A 463 1.39 14.29 6.58
CA THR A 463 2.58 14.67 7.35
C THR A 463 2.25 15.22 8.72
N THR A 464 3.21 15.11 9.62
CA THR A 464 3.22 15.72 10.96
C THR A 464 3.90 17.10 10.98
N MET A 465 4.48 17.54 9.86
CA MET A 465 5.01 18.89 9.67
C MET A 465 3.87 19.93 9.55
N ASP A 466 4.18 21.21 9.79
CA ASP A 466 3.22 22.29 9.55
C ASP A 466 2.77 22.32 8.07
N PRO A 467 1.47 22.15 7.78
CA PRO A 467 0.98 22.15 6.42
C PRO A 467 0.98 23.55 5.78
N ILE A 468 1.04 24.64 6.55
CA ILE A 468 1.02 26.00 5.99
C ILE A 468 2.34 26.28 5.24
N GLY A 469 3.48 26.05 5.88
CA GLY A 469 4.80 26.16 5.25
C GLY A 469 4.97 25.22 4.04
N ILE A 470 4.39 24.02 4.10
CA ILE A 470 4.35 23.09 2.97
C ILE A 470 3.58 23.68 1.78
N LEU A 471 2.36 24.18 2.01
CA LEU A 471 1.51 24.68 0.93
C LEU A 471 2.09 25.94 0.28
N LYS A 472 2.80 26.80 1.05
CA LYS A 472 3.55 27.96 0.53
C LYS A 472 4.50 27.57 -0.62
N HIS A 473 5.19 26.43 -0.50
CA HIS A 473 6.18 26.00 -1.49
C HIS A 473 5.63 25.02 -2.55
N LEU A 474 4.67 24.15 -2.21
CA LEU A 474 4.24 23.09 -3.13
C LEU A 474 2.99 23.43 -3.96
N VAL A 475 2.05 24.25 -3.46
CA VAL A 475 0.87 24.66 -4.24
C VAL A 475 1.24 25.40 -5.55
N PRO A 476 2.29 26.26 -5.60
CA PRO A 476 2.74 26.85 -6.86
C PRO A 476 3.11 25.83 -7.94
N LEU A 477 3.68 24.68 -7.56
CA LEU A 477 4.15 23.61 -8.47
C LEU A 477 3.03 22.75 -9.07
N VAL A 478 1.83 22.80 -8.49
CA VAL A 478 0.65 22.11 -9.04
C VAL A 478 0.13 22.88 -10.25
N ARG A 479 -0.24 22.16 -11.31
CA ARG A 479 -0.77 22.74 -12.56
C ARG A 479 -2.13 23.41 -12.35
N GLY A 480 -2.52 24.30 -13.26
CA GLY A 480 -3.88 24.82 -13.32
C GLY A 480 -4.90 23.69 -13.54
N GLY A 481 -5.92 23.61 -12.67
CA GLY A 481 -6.89 22.51 -12.65
C GLY A 481 -6.42 21.24 -11.92
N GLY A 482 -5.20 21.22 -11.38
CA GLY A 482 -4.73 20.13 -10.53
C GLY A 482 -5.36 20.14 -9.12
N ASN A 483 -5.31 19.01 -8.42
CA ASN A 483 -5.93 18.88 -7.10
C ASN A 483 -4.91 18.99 -5.96
N VAL A 484 -5.32 19.56 -4.84
CA VAL A 484 -4.54 19.63 -3.60
C VAL A 484 -5.32 18.92 -2.51
N VAL A 485 -4.69 17.92 -1.88
CA VAL A 485 -5.29 17.09 -0.83
C VAL A 485 -4.32 17.03 0.36
N VAL A 486 -4.79 17.43 1.54
CA VAL A 486 -4.02 17.39 2.78
C VAL A 486 -4.79 16.56 3.81
N TYR A 487 -4.17 15.49 4.27
CA TYR A 487 -4.64 14.65 5.36
C TYR A 487 -4.00 15.08 6.68
N HIS A 488 -4.81 15.10 7.74
CA HIS A 488 -4.30 15.21 9.11
C HIS A 488 -5.20 14.42 10.09
N PRO A 489 -4.66 13.75 11.12
CA PRO A 489 -5.46 13.04 12.11
C PRO A 489 -6.30 13.98 12.98
N SER A 490 -5.88 15.22 13.20
CA SER A 490 -6.64 16.22 13.95
C SER A 490 -7.20 17.29 13.01
N VAL A 491 -8.32 17.93 13.38
CA VAL A 491 -9.04 18.85 12.48
C VAL A 491 -8.42 20.25 12.46
N GLU A 492 -7.72 20.63 13.53
CA GLU A 492 -7.30 22.00 13.83
C GLU A 492 -6.34 22.57 12.78
N PRO A 493 -5.25 21.89 12.34
CA PRO A 493 -4.38 22.41 11.29
C PRO A 493 -5.13 22.62 9.97
N LEU A 494 -6.08 21.74 9.65
CA LEU A 494 -6.89 21.88 8.44
C LEU A 494 -7.88 23.05 8.54
N THR A 495 -8.41 23.36 9.73
CA THR A 495 -9.23 24.57 9.91
C THR A 495 -8.43 25.86 9.72
N GLN A 496 -7.13 25.87 10.06
CA GLN A 496 -6.25 27.02 9.79
C GLN A 496 -6.04 27.19 8.28
N ILE A 497 -5.77 26.11 7.54
CA ILE A 497 -5.68 26.14 6.06
C ILE A 497 -7.00 26.61 5.43
N MET A 498 -8.15 26.13 5.93
CA MET A 498 -9.49 26.56 5.47
C MET A 498 -9.71 28.06 5.65
N ASP A 499 -9.23 28.66 6.75
CA ASP A 499 -9.29 30.11 6.97
C ASP A 499 -8.33 30.87 6.04
N LEU A 500 -7.10 30.38 5.87
CA LEU A 500 -6.10 30.97 4.96
C LEU A 500 -6.63 31.07 3.53
N TYR A 501 -7.26 30.01 3.02
CA TYR A 501 -7.88 29.99 1.68
C TYR A 501 -9.35 30.44 1.67
N SER A 502 -9.84 31.06 2.75
CA SER A 502 -11.21 31.54 2.83
C SER A 502 -11.53 32.62 1.78
N ARG A 503 -12.81 32.73 1.41
CA ARG A 503 -13.30 33.78 0.50
C ARG A 503 -12.95 35.18 1.01
N ASP A 504 -12.98 35.38 2.33
CA ASP A 504 -12.89 36.70 2.92
C ASP A 504 -11.42 37.14 3.04
N ARG A 505 -10.48 36.24 3.41
CA ARG A 505 -9.03 36.49 3.23
C ARG A 505 -8.64 36.68 1.77
N ARG A 506 -9.17 35.86 0.85
CA ARG A 506 -8.95 36.04 -0.59
C ARG A 506 -9.42 37.42 -1.08
N ALA A 507 -10.56 37.91 -0.60
CA ALA A 507 -11.05 39.25 -0.93
C ALA A 507 -10.18 40.37 -0.33
N GLY A 508 -9.63 40.17 0.88
CA GLY A 508 -8.64 41.07 1.48
C GLY A 508 -7.35 41.14 0.65
N TYR A 509 -6.77 39.99 0.32
CA TYR A 509 -5.55 39.88 -0.49
C TYR A 509 -5.70 40.51 -1.88
N VAL A 510 -6.83 40.28 -2.57
CA VAL A 510 -7.10 40.92 -3.87
C VAL A 510 -7.21 42.45 -3.75
N LYS A 511 -7.79 42.99 -2.66
CA LYS A 511 -7.80 44.44 -2.42
C LYS A 511 -6.40 44.99 -2.18
N MET A 512 -5.57 44.29 -1.40
CA MET A 512 -4.17 44.65 -1.16
C MET A 512 -3.37 44.69 -2.46
N LEU A 513 -3.51 43.67 -3.31
CA LEU A 513 -2.87 43.65 -4.63
C LEU A 513 -3.36 44.81 -5.51
N GLN A 514 -4.66 45.10 -5.54
CA GLN A 514 -5.20 46.22 -6.31
C GLN A 514 -4.68 47.57 -5.80
N GLN A 515 -4.61 47.78 -4.48
CA GLN A 515 -4.06 49.01 -3.90
C GLN A 515 -2.58 49.22 -4.23
N ALA A 516 -1.80 48.14 -4.34
CA ALA A 516 -0.40 48.21 -4.77
C ALA A 516 -0.26 48.57 -6.26
N ASP A 517 -1.10 47.96 -7.11
CA ASP A 517 -1.16 48.23 -8.56
C ASP A 517 -1.62 49.68 -8.85
N ASP A 518 -2.67 50.15 -8.16
CA ASP A 518 -3.16 51.54 -8.21
C ASP A 518 -2.08 52.56 -7.75
N GLN A 519 -1.12 52.13 -6.92
CA GLN A 519 0.04 52.93 -6.46
C GLN A 519 1.31 52.74 -7.31
N GLY A 520 1.29 51.86 -8.32
CA GLY A 520 2.46 51.53 -9.14
C GLY A 520 3.61 50.90 -8.37
N ARG A 521 3.34 50.26 -7.22
CA ARG A 521 4.34 49.67 -6.33
C ARG A 521 4.22 48.14 -6.31
N ALA A 522 5.33 47.44 -6.12
CA ALA A 522 5.28 46.01 -5.80
C ALA A 522 4.44 45.77 -4.53
N PRO A 523 3.57 44.75 -4.49
CA PRO A 523 2.74 44.48 -3.32
C PRO A 523 3.60 44.11 -2.12
N ALA A 524 3.50 44.91 -1.06
CA ALA A 524 4.04 44.57 0.25
C ALA A 524 3.08 43.57 0.91
N VAL A 525 3.29 42.28 0.63
CA VAL A 525 2.56 41.19 1.29
C VAL A 525 3.05 41.09 2.73
N ASP A 526 2.13 41.23 3.67
CA ASP A 526 2.40 40.90 5.07
C ASP A 526 2.42 39.37 5.23
N GLU A 527 3.58 38.80 5.56
CA GLU A 527 3.73 37.35 5.71
C GLU A 527 3.04 36.81 6.97
N GLU A 528 2.71 37.64 7.96
CA GLU A 528 1.96 37.22 9.15
C GLU A 528 0.48 37.02 8.81
N ASP A 529 -0.13 37.95 8.06
CA ASP A 529 -1.53 37.87 7.64
C ASP A 529 -1.77 36.98 6.40
N PHE A 530 -0.78 36.88 5.50
CA PHE A 530 -0.86 36.12 4.25
C PHE A 530 0.38 35.23 4.01
N PRO A 531 0.61 34.20 4.85
CA PRO A 531 1.73 33.27 4.69
C PRO A 531 1.66 32.41 3.42
N VAL A 532 0.48 32.33 2.80
CA VAL A 532 0.20 31.66 1.52
C VAL A 532 -0.63 32.58 0.63
N ASP A 533 -0.55 32.42 -0.70
CA ASP A 533 -1.41 33.15 -1.64
C ASP A 533 -2.82 32.51 -1.71
N PRO A 534 -3.87 33.17 -1.17
CA PRO A 534 -5.22 32.63 -1.10
C PRO A 534 -5.94 32.59 -2.47
N THR A 535 -5.34 33.16 -3.52
CA THR A 535 -5.93 33.17 -4.87
C THR A 535 -5.62 31.89 -5.65
N LEU A 536 -4.62 31.11 -5.24
CA LEU A 536 -4.17 29.90 -5.94
C LEU A 536 -5.13 28.71 -5.80
N LEU A 537 -5.96 28.66 -4.75
CA LEU A 537 -6.92 27.57 -4.54
C LEU A 537 -8.36 28.05 -4.72
N LEU A 538 -9.21 27.13 -5.19
CA LEU A 538 -10.65 27.29 -5.32
C LEU A 538 -11.36 26.14 -4.63
N ASN A 539 -12.52 26.45 -4.04
CA ASN A 539 -13.39 25.50 -3.34
C ASN A 539 -12.63 24.67 -2.28
N PRO A 540 -12.01 25.31 -1.27
CA PRO A 540 -11.47 24.59 -0.13
C PRO A 540 -12.60 23.87 0.62
N MET A 541 -12.46 22.57 0.80
CA MET A 541 -13.43 21.69 1.44
C MET A 541 -12.76 20.90 2.56
N LEU A 542 -13.39 20.87 3.74
CA LEU A 542 -12.98 20.05 4.88
C LEU A 542 -13.96 18.89 5.02
N GLN A 543 -13.44 17.66 5.02
CA GLN A 543 -14.23 16.44 5.06
C GLN A 543 -13.65 15.41 6.04
N THR A 544 -14.50 14.49 6.47
CA THR A 544 -14.13 13.27 7.20
C THR A 544 -15.07 12.15 6.74
N ALA A 545 -14.58 10.92 6.72
CA ALA A 545 -15.34 9.72 6.42
C ALA A 545 -15.25 8.76 7.62
N ARG A 546 -16.29 7.95 7.85
CA ARG A 546 -16.31 6.98 8.94
C ARG A 546 -16.97 5.69 8.49
N ALA A 547 -16.25 4.58 8.58
CA ALA A 547 -16.81 3.26 8.39
C ALA A 547 -17.46 2.73 9.68
N ARG A 548 -18.63 2.09 9.58
CA ARG A 548 -19.23 1.32 10.67
C ARG A 548 -19.51 -0.09 10.20
N GLU A 549 -18.80 -1.06 10.77
CA GLU A 549 -19.01 -2.48 10.48
C GLU A 549 -20.36 -2.97 11.01
N TRP A 550 -20.95 -3.93 10.32
CA TRP A 550 -22.20 -4.60 10.69
C TRP A 550 -21.99 -6.09 10.80
N GLN A 551 -22.52 -6.69 11.86
CA GLN A 551 -22.81 -8.12 11.88
C GLN A 551 -24.08 -8.33 11.05
N ILE A 552 -24.00 -9.16 10.02
CA ILE A 552 -25.13 -9.53 9.16
C ILE A 552 -25.31 -11.04 9.29
N LEU A 553 -26.33 -11.44 10.05
CA LEU A 553 -26.67 -12.84 10.33
C LEU A 553 -28.19 -12.94 10.50
N PRO A 554 -28.84 -14.04 10.07
CA PRO A 554 -30.27 -14.26 10.30
C PRO A 554 -30.65 -14.02 11.76
N MET A 555 -31.68 -13.21 11.97
CA MET A 555 -32.22 -12.75 13.27
C MET A 555 -31.20 -12.11 14.24
N ARG A 556 -30.01 -11.75 13.75
CA ARG A 556 -28.87 -11.25 14.56
C ARG A 556 -28.12 -10.10 13.86
N THR A 557 -28.78 -9.40 12.94
CA THR A 557 -28.19 -8.26 12.22
C THR A 557 -28.17 -7.01 13.11
N HIS A 558 -26.99 -6.47 13.37
CA HIS A 558 -26.80 -5.22 14.12
C HIS A 558 -25.42 -4.60 13.80
N PRO A 559 -25.21 -3.29 14.01
CA PRO A 559 -23.88 -2.71 13.93
C PRO A 559 -22.95 -3.34 14.96
N VAL A 560 -21.65 -3.40 14.69
CA VAL A 560 -20.67 -3.77 15.72
C VAL A 560 -20.74 -2.73 16.84
N MET A 561 -20.88 -3.20 18.09
CA MET A 561 -21.17 -2.33 19.24
C MET A 561 -19.96 -1.52 19.72
N THR A 562 -18.75 -1.96 19.39
CA THR A 562 -17.49 -1.31 19.77
C THR A 562 -16.55 -1.29 18.56
N SER A 563 -16.13 -0.11 18.12
CA SER A 563 -15.07 0.08 17.13
C SER A 563 -13.77 0.51 17.81
N ARG A 564 -12.66 0.53 17.05
CA ARG A 564 -11.41 1.17 17.50
C ARG A 564 -11.63 2.68 17.58
N GLY A 565 -11.37 3.25 18.76
CA GLY A 565 -11.25 4.71 18.95
C GLY A 565 -10.01 5.30 18.28
N GLY A 566 -9.59 6.48 18.72
CA GLY A 566 -8.55 7.29 18.08
C GLY A 566 -9.13 8.24 17.04
N SER A 567 -8.27 8.81 16.20
CA SER A 567 -8.66 9.66 15.08
C SER A 567 -9.38 8.87 13.99
N GLU A 568 -10.39 9.48 13.39
CA GLU A 568 -11.08 9.03 12.17
C GLU A 568 -10.39 9.58 10.90
N GLY A 569 -9.56 10.61 11.07
CA GLY A 569 -8.94 11.36 9.99
C GLY A 569 -9.80 12.49 9.44
N TYR A 570 -9.14 13.56 9.01
CA TYR A 570 -9.73 14.68 8.30
C TYR A 570 -8.94 14.95 7.01
N ILE A 571 -9.65 15.41 5.99
CA ILE A 571 -9.09 15.75 4.68
C ILE A 571 -9.51 17.17 4.33
N PHE A 572 -8.53 18.00 4.00
CA PHE A 572 -8.70 19.22 3.23
C PHE A 572 -8.53 18.88 1.75
N SER A 573 -9.45 19.32 0.89
CA SER A 573 -9.33 19.23 -0.56
C SER A 573 -9.65 20.57 -1.23
N ALA A 574 -8.92 20.89 -2.30
CA ALA A 574 -9.14 22.09 -3.11
C ALA A 574 -8.62 21.89 -4.54
N THR A 575 -9.09 22.70 -5.48
CA THR A 575 -8.57 22.72 -6.86
C THR A 575 -7.65 23.91 -7.06
N ARG A 576 -6.46 23.68 -7.61
CA ARG A 576 -5.49 24.69 -8.01
C ARG A 576 -6.03 25.48 -9.21
N VAL A 577 -6.10 26.80 -9.08
CA VAL A 577 -6.52 27.72 -10.14
C VAL A 577 -5.40 28.71 -10.45
N VAL A 578 -5.35 29.18 -11.70
CA VAL A 578 -4.38 30.20 -12.14
C VAL A 578 -5.04 31.58 -11.99
N PRO A 579 -4.50 32.48 -11.15
CA PRO A 579 -4.99 33.86 -11.07
C PRO A 579 -4.75 34.60 -12.38
N ILE A 580 -5.74 35.38 -12.82
CA ILE A 580 -5.66 36.15 -14.05
C ILE A 580 -4.80 37.40 -13.81
N LYS A 581 -3.73 37.56 -14.59
CA LYS A 581 -2.85 38.73 -14.55
C LYS A 581 -3.33 39.78 -15.56
N GLY A 582 -3.93 40.86 -15.06
CA GLY A 582 -4.38 42.00 -15.87
C GLY A 582 -5.76 41.82 -16.51
N GLN A 583 -6.49 42.93 -16.59
CA GLN A 583 -7.90 43.09 -17.03
C GLN A 583 -8.97 42.30 -16.23
N ARG A 584 -10.02 43.03 -15.85
CA ARG A 584 -11.24 42.45 -15.27
C ARG A 584 -11.91 41.52 -16.27
N VAL A 585 -12.20 40.29 -15.85
CA VAL A 585 -13.13 39.42 -16.59
C VAL A 585 -14.55 39.98 -16.42
N GLU A 586 -15.02 40.72 -17.42
CA GLU A 586 -16.45 40.95 -17.58
C GLU A 586 -17.11 39.60 -17.94
N ALA A 587 -17.87 39.06 -16.99
CA ALA A 587 -18.69 37.90 -17.25
C ALA A 587 -19.74 38.23 -18.33
N LYS A 588 -19.49 37.82 -19.58
CA LYS A 588 -20.49 37.81 -20.67
C LYS A 588 -21.58 36.76 -20.42
N GLY A 589 -22.28 36.90 -19.29
CA GLY A 589 -23.53 36.20 -19.07
C GLY A 589 -24.51 36.59 -20.16
N LYS A 590 -25.02 35.60 -20.91
CA LYS A 590 -26.18 35.77 -21.81
C LYS A 590 -27.44 36.00 -20.97
N PHE A 591 -27.52 37.16 -20.31
CA PHE A 591 -28.75 37.64 -19.70
C PHE A 591 -29.74 37.96 -20.82
N SER A 592 -30.53 36.95 -21.19
CA SER A 592 -31.75 37.16 -21.95
C SER A 592 -32.60 38.16 -21.18
N LYS A 593 -32.71 39.39 -21.69
CA LYS A 593 -33.59 40.40 -21.11
C LYS A 593 -35.01 39.83 -21.16
N LYS A 594 -35.54 39.39 -20.01
CA LYS A 594 -36.97 39.07 -19.87
C LYS A 594 -37.74 40.30 -20.34
N ARG A 595 -38.39 40.17 -21.50
CA ARG A 595 -39.18 41.23 -22.13
C ARG A 595 -40.28 41.59 -21.14
N LYS A 596 -40.24 42.83 -20.64
CA LYS A 596 -41.24 43.36 -19.72
C LYS A 596 -42.58 43.36 -20.47
N THR A 597 -43.50 42.48 -20.11
CA THR A 597 -44.86 42.50 -20.65
C THR A 597 -45.56 43.72 -20.06
N GLU A 598 -45.98 44.63 -20.95
CA GLU A 598 -46.82 45.75 -20.56
C GLU A 598 -48.18 45.19 -20.11
N ALA A 599 -48.58 45.53 -18.89
CA ALA A 599 -49.90 45.19 -18.39
C ALA A 599 -50.90 46.14 -19.07
N SER A 600 -51.64 45.62 -20.06
CA SER A 600 -52.78 46.31 -20.66
C SER A 600 -53.82 46.60 -19.58
N MET A 601 -54.04 47.88 -19.26
CA MET A 601 -55.14 48.30 -18.41
C MET A 601 -56.46 47.93 -19.09
N VAL A 602 -57.22 47.03 -18.47
CA VAL A 602 -58.64 46.84 -18.77
C VAL A 602 -59.41 47.75 -17.81
N THR A 603 -60.01 48.80 -18.35
CA THR A 603 -61.09 49.56 -17.70
C THR A 603 -62.41 49.18 -18.35
N CYS A 604 -63.50 49.23 -17.56
CA CYS A 604 -64.85 48.91 -18.00
C CYS A 604 -65.40 49.90 -19.02
#